data_AF-A0A5V4NMU0-F1
#
_entry.id   AF-A0A5V4NMU0-F1
#
_cell.length_a   1.000
_cell.length_b   1.000
_cell.length_c   1.000
_cell.angle_alpha   90.00
_cell.angle_beta   90.00
_cell.angle_gamma   90.00
#
_symmetry.space_group_name_H-M   'P 1'
#
loop_
_entity.id
_entity.type
_entity.pdbx_description
1 polymer ?
#
loop_
_entity_poly.entity_id
_entity_poly.type
_entity_poly.pdbx_seq_one_letter_code
_entity_poly.pdbx_strand_id
1 'polypeptide(L)'
;MLDNSTFDYKPHLKSAYIDPIRTVTVIDDEYPTIDDLISSTKDSFSQDNISRLKDIIDISRSEEYNWLLDVYNGKEKKIQEGTVSNRLYHSDLLILDYHLDGEDSGYCKKSIDIIKNLSENRHFNIVAVHTKGYDGQKGSVNEVLIDIITSLQERPAISILNDKIKSRIDDALDEWEIEDPSIREDLINSVSTLDLLFLINKFGSNLSSGCFDYEVLGVFHNIFD
;
A
#
# COMPACT_ATOMS: atom_id res chain seq x y z
N MET A 1 -23.34 19.95 -22.70
CA MET A 1 -22.52 19.36 -21.63
C MET A 1 -23.32 18.20 -21.09
N LEU A 2 -22.83 16.97 -21.21
CA LEU A 2 -23.50 15.80 -20.66
C LEU A 2 -23.38 15.85 -19.14
N ASP A 3 -24.50 15.64 -18.46
CA ASP A 3 -24.62 15.61 -17.02
C ASP A 3 -23.95 14.32 -16.49
N ASN A 4 -22.71 14.44 -16.02
CA ASN A 4 -21.88 13.32 -15.54
C ASN A 4 -22.46 12.60 -14.30
N SER A 5 -23.57 13.09 -13.74
CA SER A 5 -24.21 12.50 -12.56
C SER A 5 -24.95 11.17 -12.82
N THR A 6 -25.13 10.76 -14.09
CA THR A 6 -25.87 9.54 -14.47
C THR A 6 -25.05 8.47 -15.19
N PHE A 7 -23.76 8.70 -15.43
CA PHE A 7 -22.92 7.72 -16.14
C PHE A 7 -22.37 6.67 -15.16
N ASP A 8 -22.79 5.41 -15.33
CA ASP A 8 -22.25 4.30 -14.54
C ASP A 8 -20.90 3.83 -15.12
N TYR A 9 -19.83 4.23 -14.43
CA TYR A 9 -18.47 3.83 -14.78
C TYR A 9 -18.16 2.36 -14.45
N LYS A 10 -18.91 1.73 -13.54
CA LYS A 10 -18.61 0.37 -13.06
C LYS A 10 -18.51 -0.68 -14.19
N PRO A 11 -19.46 -0.80 -15.13
CA PRO A 11 -19.35 -1.78 -16.21
C PRO A 11 -18.13 -1.53 -17.10
N HIS A 12 -17.76 -0.26 -17.32
CA HIS A 12 -16.61 0.10 -18.15
C HIS A 12 -15.29 -0.24 -17.45
N LEU A 13 -15.20 0.00 -16.14
CA LEU A 13 -14.04 -0.41 -15.33
C LEU A 13 -13.91 -1.93 -15.30
N LYS A 14 -15.03 -2.65 -15.14
CA LYS A 14 -15.04 -4.12 -15.18
C LYS A 14 -14.49 -4.63 -16.51
N SER A 15 -15.00 -4.13 -17.64
CA SER A 15 -14.55 -4.58 -18.97
C SER A 15 -13.13 -4.14 -19.34
N ALA A 16 -12.61 -3.07 -18.74
CA ALA A 16 -11.24 -2.63 -18.99
C ALA A 16 -10.20 -3.35 -18.11
N TYR A 17 -10.52 -3.66 -16.85
CA TYR A 17 -9.54 -4.11 -15.87
C TYR A 17 -9.79 -5.50 -15.29
N ILE A 18 -11.04 -5.98 -15.25
CA ILE A 18 -11.41 -7.25 -14.61
C ILE A 18 -11.63 -8.35 -15.65
N ASP A 19 -12.50 -8.11 -16.64
CA ASP A 19 -12.83 -9.08 -17.69
C ASP A 19 -11.59 -9.55 -18.51
N PRO A 20 -10.54 -8.72 -18.73
CA PRO A 20 -9.36 -9.15 -19.46
C PRO A 20 -8.39 -10.04 -18.67
N ILE A 21 -8.55 -10.21 -17.35
CA ILE A 21 -7.63 -11.02 -16.53
C ILE A 21 -7.62 -12.46 -17.05
N ARG A 22 -6.42 -13.01 -17.28
CA ARG A 22 -6.19 -14.39 -17.70
C ARG A 22 -5.27 -15.14 -16.76
N THR A 23 -4.35 -14.44 -16.11
CA THR A 23 -3.36 -15.03 -15.21
C THR A 23 -3.51 -14.46 -13.81
N VAL A 24 -3.56 -15.35 -12.82
CA VAL A 24 -3.61 -15.03 -11.40
C VAL A 24 -2.44 -15.70 -10.73
N THR A 25 -1.76 -14.96 -9.86
CA THR A 25 -0.74 -15.51 -8.98
C THR A 25 -1.09 -15.21 -7.54
N VAL A 26 -0.93 -16.20 -6.68
CA VAL A 26 -1.08 -16.06 -5.22
C VAL A 26 0.29 -16.22 -4.58
N ILE A 27 0.67 -15.29 -3.71
CA ILE A 27 1.87 -15.39 -2.86
C ILE A 27 1.40 -15.32 -1.42
N ASP A 28 1.48 -16.45 -0.71
CA ASP A 28 1.01 -16.61 0.66
C ASP A 28 1.80 -17.79 1.29
N ASP A 29 2.50 -17.54 2.39
CA ASP A 29 3.34 -18.55 3.05
C ASP A 29 2.53 -19.60 3.83
N GLU A 30 1.24 -19.34 4.05
CA GLU A 30 0.31 -20.27 4.66
C GLU A 30 -0.32 -21.26 3.65
N TYR A 31 -0.08 -21.08 2.34
CA TYR A 31 -0.61 -21.93 1.27
C TYR A 31 0.41 -22.92 0.69
N PRO A 32 -0.01 -24.17 0.40
CA PRO A 32 0.84 -25.13 -0.26
C PRO A 32 1.05 -24.77 -1.74
N THR A 33 2.30 -24.82 -2.20
CA THR A 33 2.63 -24.76 -3.62
C THR A 33 2.40 -26.11 -4.31
N ILE A 34 2.41 -26.12 -5.65
CA ILE A 34 2.35 -27.38 -6.43
C ILE A 34 3.52 -28.30 -6.06
N ASP A 35 4.72 -27.73 -5.87
CA ASP A 35 5.90 -28.50 -5.50
C ASP A 35 5.78 -29.09 -4.09
N ASP A 36 5.17 -28.37 -3.14
CA ASP A 36 4.90 -28.87 -1.78
C ASP A 36 3.93 -30.07 -1.81
N LEU A 37 2.89 -30.00 -2.65
CA LEU A 37 1.92 -31.08 -2.82
C LEU A 37 2.54 -32.34 -3.44
N ILE A 38 3.49 -32.20 -4.36
CA ILE A 38 4.15 -33.32 -5.04
C ILE A 38 5.27 -33.91 -4.17
N SER A 39 6.05 -33.06 -3.50
CA SER A 39 7.27 -33.47 -2.80
C SER A 39 7.02 -34.15 -1.44
N SER A 40 5.76 -34.24 -1.00
CA SER A 40 5.38 -34.89 0.28
C SER A 40 6.16 -34.35 1.49
N THR A 41 6.60 -33.08 1.42
CA THR A 41 7.20 -32.37 2.54
C THR A 41 6.14 -32.24 3.64
N LYS A 42 6.53 -32.57 4.89
CA LYS A 42 5.64 -32.70 6.05
C LYS A 42 5.22 -31.35 6.64
N ASP A 43 5.07 -30.30 5.84
CA ASP A 43 4.54 -29.05 6.36
C ASP A 43 3.03 -29.25 6.55
N SER A 44 2.58 -29.27 7.81
CA SER A 44 1.17 -29.45 8.13
C SER A 44 0.43 -28.13 7.87
N PHE A 45 0.00 -27.92 6.64
CA PHE A 45 -0.91 -26.82 6.29
C PHE A 45 -2.24 -26.99 7.03
N SER A 46 -2.81 -25.89 7.52
CA SER A 46 -4.09 -25.93 8.22
C SER A 46 -5.21 -26.33 7.24
N GLN A 47 -6.21 -27.07 7.73
CA GLN A 47 -7.37 -27.43 6.89
C GLN A 47 -8.13 -26.20 6.40
N ASP A 48 -8.17 -25.15 7.21
CA ASP A 48 -8.82 -23.88 6.87
C ASP A 48 -8.11 -23.20 5.69
N ASN A 49 -6.77 -23.18 5.68
CA ASN A 49 -6.00 -22.59 4.58
C ASN A 49 -6.11 -23.40 3.29
N ILE A 50 -6.15 -24.74 3.39
CA ILE A 50 -6.44 -25.61 2.24
C ILE A 50 -7.85 -25.32 1.69
N SER A 51 -8.84 -25.12 2.55
CA SER A 51 -10.21 -24.78 2.12
C SER A 51 -10.25 -23.43 1.40
N ARG A 52 -9.60 -22.41 1.95
CA ARG A 52 -9.51 -21.08 1.33
C ARG A 52 -8.81 -21.13 -0.03
N LEU A 53 -7.68 -21.84 -0.11
CA LEU A 53 -6.99 -22.02 -1.37
C LEU A 53 -7.87 -22.74 -2.40
N LYS A 54 -8.64 -23.76 -1.96
CA LYS A 54 -9.59 -24.45 -2.83
C LYS A 54 -10.67 -23.50 -3.36
N ASP A 55 -11.20 -22.62 -2.53
CA ASP A 55 -12.18 -21.62 -2.97
C ASP A 55 -11.58 -20.68 -4.03
N ILE A 56 -10.33 -20.25 -3.86
CA ILE A 56 -9.59 -19.45 -4.84
C ILE A 56 -9.42 -20.23 -6.16
N ILE A 57 -9.06 -21.51 -6.09
CA ILE A 57 -8.93 -22.39 -7.27
C ILE A 57 -10.27 -22.54 -7.98
N ASP A 58 -11.35 -22.79 -7.25
CA ASP A 58 -12.69 -23.03 -7.80
C ASP A 58 -13.23 -21.77 -8.49
N ILE A 59 -13.02 -20.59 -7.90
CA ILE A 59 -13.36 -19.30 -8.52
C ILE A 59 -12.53 -19.09 -9.79
N SER A 60 -11.21 -19.22 -9.68
CA SER A 60 -10.28 -18.95 -10.79
C SER A 60 -10.56 -19.85 -11.99
N ARG A 61 -10.88 -21.12 -11.75
CA ARG A 61 -11.11 -22.12 -12.81
C ARG A 61 -12.58 -22.26 -13.22
N SER A 62 -13.48 -21.45 -12.66
CA SER A 62 -14.88 -21.43 -13.08
C SER A 62 -15.01 -21.02 -14.55
N GLU A 63 -16.10 -21.42 -15.20
CA GLU A 63 -16.38 -21.07 -16.60
C GLU A 63 -16.51 -19.56 -16.83
N GLU A 64 -16.85 -18.80 -15.77
CA GLU A 64 -16.99 -17.35 -15.83
C GLU A 64 -15.63 -16.64 -16.00
N TYR A 65 -14.61 -17.09 -15.26
CA TYR A 65 -13.31 -16.41 -15.20
C TYR A 65 -12.24 -17.09 -16.06
N ASN A 66 -12.16 -18.42 -16.00
CA ASN A 66 -11.20 -19.24 -16.75
C ASN A 66 -9.75 -18.72 -16.66
N TRP A 67 -9.31 -18.43 -15.44
CA TRP A 67 -7.99 -17.93 -15.12
C TRP A 67 -6.97 -19.06 -14.94
N LEU A 68 -5.75 -18.82 -15.39
CA LEU A 68 -4.57 -19.61 -15.05
C LEU A 68 -4.07 -19.19 -13.67
N LEU A 69 -4.10 -20.11 -12.71
CA LEU A 69 -3.69 -19.87 -11.34
C LEU A 69 -2.35 -20.53 -11.02
N ASP A 70 -1.44 -19.77 -10.41
CA ASP A 70 -0.18 -20.26 -9.84
C ASP A 70 -0.03 -19.80 -8.38
N VAL A 71 0.60 -20.62 -7.53
CA VAL A 71 0.67 -20.40 -6.07
C VAL A 71 2.10 -20.55 -5.60
N TYR A 72 2.59 -19.53 -4.88
CA TYR A 72 3.93 -19.44 -4.34
C TYR A 72 3.86 -19.22 -2.82
N ASN A 73 4.82 -19.78 -2.09
CA ASN A 73 4.88 -19.66 -0.62
C ASN A 73 5.88 -18.58 -0.15
N GLY A 74 6.42 -17.79 -1.08
CA GLY A 74 7.36 -16.71 -0.79
C GLY A 74 8.79 -17.15 -0.46
N LYS A 75 9.06 -18.46 -0.39
CA LYS A 75 10.40 -19.01 -0.07
C LYS A 75 11.32 -19.09 -1.29
N GLU A 76 10.85 -18.72 -2.48
CA GLU A 76 11.63 -18.71 -3.70
C GLU A 76 12.77 -17.69 -3.59
N LYS A 77 13.99 -18.07 -3.97
CA LYS A 77 15.21 -17.24 -3.81
C LYS A 77 15.03 -15.79 -4.30
N LYS A 78 14.35 -15.59 -5.43
CA LYS A 78 14.08 -14.24 -5.96
C LYS A 78 13.13 -13.46 -5.07
N ILE A 79 12.05 -14.08 -4.59
CA ILE A 79 11.07 -13.45 -3.70
C ILE A 79 11.69 -13.14 -2.33
N GLN A 80 12.56 -14.01 -1.83
CA GLN A 80 13.37 -13.75 -0.63
C GLN A 80 14.30 -12.55 -0.78
N GLU A 81 14.86 -12.34 -1.98
CA GLU A 81 15.64 -11.14 -2.34
C GLU A 81 14.74 -9.92 -2.63
N GLY A 82 13.43 -10.00 -2.32
CA GLY A 82 12.43 -8.97 -2.60
C GLY A 82 12.13 -8.79 -4.09
N THR A 83 12.75 -9.60 -4.95
CA THR A 83 12.71 -9.47 -6.40
C THR A 83 11.68 -10.40 -7.03
N VAL A 84 10.97 -9.90 -8.02
CA VAL A 84 9.93 -10.65 -8.71
C VAL A 84 10.57 -11.56 -9.78
N SER A 85 10.23 -12.85 -9.76
CA SER A 85 10.66 -13.81 -10.80
C SER A 85 10.10 -13.42 -12.17
N ASN A 86 10.80 -13.76 -13.26
CA ASN A 86 10.31 -13.47 -14.62
C ASN A 86 8.92 -14.06 -14.91
N ARG A 87 8.52 -15.11 -14.16
CA ARG A 87 7.19 -15.72 -14.28
C ARG A 87 6.08 -14.83 -13.73
N LEU A 88 6.37 -14.08 -12.66
CA LEU A 88 5.42 -13.16 -12.02
C LEU A 88 5.24 -11.86 -12.81
N TYR A 89 6.19 -11.49 -13.67
CA TYR A 89 6.10 -10.29 -14.53
C TYR A 89 5.02 -10.36 -15.62
N HIS A 90 4.42 -11.54 -15.85
CA HIS A 90 3.38 -11.77 -16.85
C HIS A 90 2.02 -12.12 -16.22
N SER A 91 1.86 -11.89 -14.91
CA SER A 91 0.58 -12.09 -14.24
C SER A 91 -0.28 -10.83 -14.33
N ASP A 92 -1.56 -10.98 -14.66
CA ASP A 92 -2.51 -9.87 -14.72
C ASP A 92 -2.96 -9.44 -13.32
N LEU A 93 -3.15 -10.43 -12.43
CA LEU A 93 -3.58 -10.26 -11.04
C LEU A 93 -2.64 -10.98 -10.07
N LEU A 94 -2.11 -10.26 -9.08
CA LEU A 94 -1.36 -10.82 -7.96
C LEU A 94 -2.18 -10.66 -6.70
N ILE A 95 -2.44 -11.77 -6.02
CA ILE A 95 -2.95 -11.79 -4.65
C ILE A 95 -1.74 -12.01 -3.75
N LEU A 96 -1.40 -11.00 -2.95
CA LEU A 96 -0.21 -11.00 -2.09
C LEU A 96 -0.66 -10.93 -0.64
N ASP A 97 -0.29 -11.92 0.18
CA ASP A 97 -0.37 -11.74 1.62
C ASP A 97 0.69 -10.74 2.08
N TYR A 98 0.27 -9.75 2.86
CA TYR A 98 1.16 -8.70 3.32
C TYR A 98 2.18 -9.24 4.35
N HIS A 99 1.81 -10.23 5.16
CA HIS A 99 2.61 -10.72 6.28
C HIS A 99 3.40 -11.99 5.93
N LEU A 100 4.11 -11.96 4.80
CA LEU A 100 5.02 -13.04 4.42
C LEU A 100 6.03 -13.32 5.56
N ASP A 101 6.19 -14.61 5.89
CA ASP A 101 7.03 -15.16 6.97
C ASP A 101 6.47 -15.04 8.39
N GLY A 102 5.18 -14.70 8.55
CA GLY A 102 4.46 -14.82 9.82
C GLY A 102 4.93 -13.88 10.94
N GLU A 103 5.79 -12.90 10.65
CA GLU A 103 6.12 -11.84 11.60
C GLU A 103 5.04 -10.75 11.54
N ASP A 104 3.96 -10.93 12.31
CA ASP A 104 2.84 -9.97 12.47
C ASP A 104 3.23 -8.64 13.15
N SER A 105 4.52 -8.30 13.25
CA SER A 105 5.00 -7.26 14.17
C SER A 105 5.18 -5.85 13.57
N GLY A 106 4.82 -5.64 12.30
CA GLY A 106 5.00 -4.32 11.69
C GLY A 106 5.29 -4.38 10.19
N TYR A 107 5.99 -3.35 9.72
CA TYR A 107 6.33 -3.13 8.31
C TYR A 107 6.93 -4.38 7.64
N CYS A 108 6.17 -5.00 6.75
CA CYS A 108 6.57 -6.22 6.03
C CYS A 108 7.41 -5.88 4.81
N LYS A 109 8.72 -5.75 5.01
CA LYS A 109 9.68 -5.33 3.98
C LYS A 109 9.60 -6.19 2.71
N LYS A 110 9.45 -7.51 2.82
CA LYS A 110 9.41 -8.43 1.67
C LYS A 110 8.25 -8.11 0.73
N SER A 111 7.05 -8.00 1.28
CA SER A 111 5.83 -7.66 0.55
C SER A 111 5.91 -6.28 -0.10
N ILE A 112 6.49 -5.31 0.62
CA ILE A 112 6.74 -3.96 0.08
C ILE A 112 7.75 -4.00 -1.08
N ASP A 113 8.85 -4.72 -0.94
CA ASP A 113 9.87 -4.82 -1.99
C ASP A 113 9.31 -5.52 -3.26
N ILE A 114 8.43 -6.51 -3.09
CA ILE A 114 7.67 -7.12 -4.21
C ILE A 114 6.82 -6.06 -4.90
N ILE A 115 6.02 -5.29 -4.15
CA ILE A 115 5.14 -4.24 -4.70
C ILE A 115 5.95 -3.16 -5.43
N LYS A 116 7.09 -2.74 -4.89
CA LYS A 116 8.01 -1.78 -5.54
C LYS A 116 8.53 -2.30 -6.87
N ASN A 117 8.99 -3.55 -6.89
CA ASN A 117 9.49 -4.15 -8.13
C ASN A 117 8.38 -4.32 -9.18
N LEU A 118 7.13 -4.52 -8.75
CA LEU A 118 5.98 -4.55 -9.65
C LEU A 118 5.58 -3.16 -10.16
N SER A 119 5.73 -2.11 -9.35
CA SER A 119 5.35 -0.75 -9.76
C SER A 119 6.26 -0.18 -10.86
N GLU A 120 7.49 -0.69 -10.97
CA GLU A 120 8.39 -0.41 -12.09
C GLU A 120 7.99 -1.14 -13.38
N ASN A 121 7.18 -2.20 -13.28
CA ASN A 121 6.75 -3.00 -14.42
C ASN A 121 5.46 -2.45 -15.07
N ARG A 122 5.47 -2.28 -16.39
CA ARG A 122 4.32 -1.80 -17.18
C ARG A 122 3.36 -2.90 -17.62
N HIS A 123 3.69 -4.17 -17.39
CA HIS A 123 2.90 -5.33 -17.82
C HIS A 123 2.04 -5.93 -16.73
N PHE A 124 1.93 -5.25 -15.59
CA PHE A 124 1.24 -5.73 -14.41
C PHE A 124 0.01 -4.85 -14.14
N ASN A 125 -1.19 -5.45 -14.01
CA ASN A 125 -2.43 -4.68 -13.97
C ASN A 125 -2.96 -4.47 -12.55
N ILE A 126 -3.03 -5.51 -11.69
CA ILE A 126 -3.70 -5.40 -10.39
C ILE A 126 -2.96 -6.20 -9.30
N VAL A 127 -2.60 -5.54 -8.20
CA VAL A 127 -2.16 -6.19 -6.96
C VAL A 127 -3.30 -6.09 -5.94
N ALA A 128 -3.82 -7.25 -5.52
CA ALA A 128 -4.73 -7.37 -4.39
C ALA A 128 -3.91 -7.77 -3.15
N VAL A 129 -3.79 -6.86 -2.19
CA VAL A 129 -3.08 -7.13 -0.94
C VAL A 129 -4.06 -7.69 0.08
N HIS A 130 -3.80 -8.91 0.55
CA HIS A 130 -4.46 -9.49 1.71
C HIS A 130 -3.69 -9.10 2.97
N THR A 131 -4.40 -8.64 4.01
CA THR A 131 -3.74 -8.23 5.24
C THR A 131 -4.68 -8.37 6.44
N LYS A 132 -4.11 -8.80 7.57
CA LYS A 132 -4.74 -8.75 8.90
C LYS A 132 -4.47 -7.39 9.60
N GLY A 133 -3.65 -6.54 8.97
CA GLY A 133 -2.95 -5.39 9.55
C GLY A 133 -2.18 -5.71 10.84
N TYR A 134 -1.72 -4.71 11.57
CA TYR A 134 -0.81 -4.91 12.72
C TYR A 134 -1.44 -5.51 13.97
N ASP A 135 -2.75 -5.32 14.17
CA ASP A 135 -3.43 -5.76 15.39
C ASP A 135 -4.80 -6.43 15.14
N GLY A 136 -5.15 -6.70 13.88
CA GLY A 136 -6.45 -7.28 13.52
C GLY A 136 -7.64 -6.32 13.61
N GLN A 137 -7.45 -5.04 13.95
CA GLN A 137 -8.53 -4.06 14.03
C GLN A 137 -8.75 -3.35 12.68
N LYS A 138 -9.98 -2.89 12.38
CA LYS A 138 -10.32 -2.25 11.08
C LYS A 138 -9.46 -1.03 10.71
N GLY A 139 -8.80 -0.37 11.67
CA GLY A 139 -7.88 0.74 11.42
C GLY A 139 -6.54 0.31 10.82
N SER A 140 -6.14 -0.94 11.01
CA SER A 140 -4.80 -1.43 10.64
C SER A 140 -4.61 -1.63 9.13
N VAL A 141 -5.69 -1.80 8.38
CA VAL A 141 -5.64 -1.84 6.90
C VAL A 141 -5.20 -0.49 6.33
N ASN A 142 -5.61 0.62 6.96
CA ASN A 142 -5.18 1.96 6.53
C ASN A 142 -3.69 2.17 6.78
N GLU A 143 -3.13 1.60 7.85
CA GLU A 143 -1.70 1.66 8.14
C GLU A 143 -0.90 0.95 7.06
N VAL A 144 -1.31 -0.27 6.69
CA VAL A 144 -0.71 -1.03 5.58
C VAL A 144 -0.81 -0.26 4.25
N LEU A 145 -1.96 0.38 3.99
CA LEU A 145 -2.12 1.23 2.81
C LEU A 145 -1.14 2.42 2.83
N ILE A 146 -1.01 3.10 3.97
CA ILE A 146 -0.08 4.21 4.17
C ILE A 146 1.36 3.73 3.94
N ASP A 147 1.74 2.56 4.45
CA ASP A 147 3.06 2.00 4.26
C ASP A 147 3.35 1.73 2.78
N ILE A 148 2.38 1.13 2.07
CA ILE A 148 2.51 0.89 0.63
C ILE A 148 2.69 2.22 -0.12
N ILE A 149 1.82 3.21 0.11
CA ILE A 149 1.89 4.51 -0.56
C ILE A 149 3.22 5.20 -0.25
N THR A 150 3.60 5.27 1.02
CA THR A 150 4.85 5.91 1.47
C THR A 150 6.06 5.22 0.84
N SER A 151 6.01 3.90 0.70
CA SER A 151 7.10 3.14 0.09
C SER A 151 7.26 3.40 -1.41
N LEU A 152 6.15 3.67 -2.11
CA LEU A 152 6.11 3.93 -3.56
C LEU A 152 6.44 5.39 -3.91
N GLN A 153 6.51 6.27 -2.93
CA GLN A 153 6.85 7.67 -3.13
C GLN A 153 8.36 7.91 -3.03
N GLU A 154 8.81 8.96 -3.72
CA GLU A 154 10.16 9.47 -3.50
C GLU A 154 10.28 9.98 -2.06
N ARG A 155 11.41 9.67 -1.42
CA ARG A 155 11.68 10.14 -0.06
C ARG A 155 11.72 11.68 -0.07
N PRO A 156 10.86 12.38 0.69
CA PRO A 156 10.88 13.82 0.72
C PRO A 156 12.19 14.33 1.30
N ALA A 157 12.69 15.44 0.75
CA ALA A 157 13.78 16.17 1.37
C ALA A 157 13.26 16.83 2.65
N ILE A 158 13.73 16.35 3.80
CA ILE A 158 13.41 16.95 5.09
C ILE A 158 14.22 18.24 5.19
N SER A 159 13.53 19.39 5.23
CA SER A 159 14.19 20.67 5.54
C SER A 159 14.68 20.63 6.98
N ILE A 160 15.99 20.70 7.17
CA ILE A 160 16.58 20.88 8.49
C ILE A 160 16.38 22.34 8.87
N LEU A 161 15.43 22.58 9.77
CA LEU A 161 15.27 23.90 10.39
C LEU A 161 16.52 24.20 11.22
N ASN A 162 17.02 25.43 11.11
CA ASN A 162 18.10 25.86 12.00
C ASN A 162 17.56 26.04 13.43
N ASP A 163 18.45 25.91 14.43
CA ASP A 163 18.06 25.93 15.84
C ASP A 163 17.34 27.23 16.24
N LYS A 164 17.68 28.35 15.60
CA LYS A 164 17.06 29.65 15.87
C LYS A 164 15.60 29.71 15.41
N ILE A 165 15.30 29.21 14.21
CA ILE A 165 13.94 29.15 13.69
C ILE A 165 13.13 28.15 14.50
N LYS A 166 13.72 26.99 14.82
CA LYS A 166 13.08 25.98 15.67
C LYS A 166 12.68 26.57 17.03
N SER A 167 13.59 27.24 17.72
CA SER A 167 13.31 27.90 19.01
C SER A 167 12.17 28.92 18.89
N ARG A 168 12.13 29.73 17.82
CA ARG A 168 11.04 30.70 17.63
C ARG A 168 9.68 30.05 17.42
N ILE A 169 9.64 28.93 16.69
CA ILE A 169 8.41 28.16 16.48
C ILE A 169 7.97 27.52 17.79
N ASP A 170 8.91 26.91 18.54
CA ASP A 170 8.61 26.30 19.83
C ASP A 170 8.08 27.35 20.83
N ASP A 171 8.72 28.52 20.94
CA ASP A 171 8.27 29.62 21.80
C ASP A 171 6.85 30.11 21.44
N ALA A 172 6.54 30.25 20.13
CA ALA A 172 5.22 30.67 19.66
C ALA A 172 4.14 29.60 19.93
N LEU A 173 4.48 28.33 19.74
CA LEU A 173 3.58 27.22 20.05
C LEU A 173 3.31 27.13 21.55
N ASP A 174 4.33 27.34 22.39
CA ASP A 174 4.17 27.37 23.85
C ASP A 174 3.26 28.52 24.30
N GLU A 175 3.39 29.71 23.68
CA GLU A 175 2.51 30.84 23.95
C GLU A 175 1.06 30.54 23.56
N TRP A 176 0.84 29.93 22.40
CA TRP A 176 -0.51 29.52 21.97
C TRP A 176 -1.10 28.42 22.84
N GLU A 177 -0.28 27.49 23.33
CA GLU A 177 -0.71 26.39 24.20
C GLU A 177 -1.21 26.89 25.57
N ILE A 178 -0.81 28.10 25.99
CA ILE A 178 -1.36 28.76 27.18
C ILE A 178 -2.84 29.14 26.97
N GLU A 179 -3.20 29.59 25.77
CA GLU A 179 -4.57 30.00 25.43
C GLU A 179 -5.43 28.81 24.97
N ASP A 180 -4.83 27.91 24.19
CA ASP A 180 -5.46 26.73 23.63
C ASP A 180 -4.56 25.49 23.80
N PRO A 181 -4.78 24.68 24.85
CA PRO A 181 -3.97 23.50 25.13
C PRO A 181 -3.99 22.43 24.02
N SER A 182 -4.96 22.43 23.11
CA SER A 182 -5.02 21.44 22.01
C SER A 182 -4.37 21.91 20.72
N ILE A 183 -3.86 23.15 20.65
CA ILE A 183 -3.38 23.76 19.40
C ILE A 183 -2.35 22.91 18.65
N ARG A 184 -1.44 22.25 19.36
CA ARG A 184 -0.43 21.36 18.76
C ARG A 184 -1.08 20.15 18.07
N GLU A 185 -2.03 19.53 18.74
CA GLU A 185 -2.78 18.39 18.21
C GLU A 185 -3.68 18.83 17.05
N ASP A 186 -4.34 19.98 17.16
CA ASP A 186 -5.20 20.54 16.11
C ASP A 186 -4.40 20.90 14.85
N LEU A 187 -3.20 21.46 15.00
CA LEU A 187 -2.29 21.71 13.88
C LEU A 187 -1.82 20.41 13.21
N ILE A 188 -1.50 19.37 13.97
CA ILE A 188 -1.13 18.06 13.41
C ILE A 188 -2.32 17.44 12.66
N ASN A 189 -3.51 17.51 13.25
CA ASN A 189 -4.74 16.93 12.69
C ASN A 189 -5.34 17.77 11.56
N SER A 190 -4.86 19.00 11.35
CA SER A 190 -5.34 19.90 10.30
C SER A 190 -5.02 19.43 8.88
N VAL A 191 -4.02 18.55 8.73
CA VAL A 191 -3.64 17.94 7.46
C VAL A 191 -3.70 16.43 7.62
N SER A 192 -4.56 15.76 6.85
CA SER A 192 -4.65 14.30 6.90
C SER A 192 -3.38 13.65 6.34
N THR A 193 -3.06 12.43 6.78
CA THR A 193 -1.91 11.68 6.27
C THR A 193 -1.94 11.52 4.75
N LEU A 194 -3.11 11.28 4.16
CA LEU A 194 -3.26 11.14 2.72
C LEU A 194 -3.05 12.47 1.99
N ASP A 195 -3.54 13.58 2.55
CA ASP A 195 -3.29 14.91 1.97
C ASP A 195 -1.81 15.26 2.04
N LEU A 196 -1.13 14.95 3.15
CA LEU A 196 0.31 15.15 3.28
C LEU A 196 1.09 14.32 2.25
N LEU A 197 0.77 13.03 2.09
CA LEU A 197 1.40 12.16 1.09
C LEU A 197 1.12 12.65 -0.33
N PHE A 198 -0.07 13.20 -0.60
CA PHE A 198 -0.38 13.84 -1.88
C PHE A 198 0.48 15.08 -2.12
N LEU A 199 0.64 15.95 -1.11
CA LEU A 199 1.48 17.14 -1.19
C LEU A 199 2.95 16.77 -1.44
N ILE A 200 3.45 15.74 -0.74
CA ILE A 200 4.81 15.21 -0.95
C ILE A 200 4.97 14.71 -2.39
N ASN A 201 4.04 13.92 -2.90
CA ASN A 201 4.11 13.41 -4.27
C ASN A 201 4.09 14.54 -5.33
N LYS A 202 3.24 15.55 -5.12
CA LYS A 202 3.03 16.63 -6.09
C LYS A 202 4.13 17.67 -6.09
N PHE A 203 4.67 18.00 -4.91
CA PHE A 203 5.60 19.13 -4.74
C PHE A 203 7.01 18.71 -4.32
N GLY A 204 7.20 17.48 -3.85
CA GLY A 204 8.50 16.95 -3.44
C GLY A 204 9.22 17.89 -2.47
N SER A 205 10.49 18.16 -2.75
CA SER A 205 11.34 19.04 -1.94
C SER A 205 10.86 20.49 -1.88
N ASN A 206 10.00 20.95 -2.79
CA ASN A 206 9.49 22.32 -2.77
C ASN A 206 8.50 22.53 -1.61
N LEU A 207 7.84 21.48 -1.12
CA LEU A 207 6.97 21.55 0.05
C LEU A 207 7.73 22.09 1.28
N SER A 208 9.03 21.80 1.35
CA SER A 208 9.91 22.17 2.45
C SER A 208 10.50 23.58 2.29
N SER A 209 10.10 24.33 1.25
CA SER A 209 10.54 25.71 1.00
C SER A 209 9.82 26.70 1.91
N GLY A 210 10.54 27.66 2.49
CA GLY A 210 9.94 28.74 3.27
C GLY A 210 9.08 29.71 2.45
N CYS A 211 9.13 29.63 1.12
CA CYS A 211 8.25 30.38 0.22
C CYS A 211 7.21 29.47 -0.46
N PHE A 212 6.95 28.29 0.09
CA PHE A 212 5.95 27.39 -0.45
C PHE A 212 4.56 28.00 -0.26
N ASP A 213 3.88 28.26 -1.38
CA ASP A 213 2.52 28.77 -1.40
C ASP A 213 1.60 27.77 -2.11
N TYR A 214 0.53 27.42 -1.42
CA TYR A 214 -0.51 26.54 -1.93
C TYR A 214 -1.84 26.96 -1.33
N GLU A 215 -2.86 27.10 -2.19
CA GLU A 215 -4.18 27.62 -1.82
C GLU A 215 -4.78 26.92 -0.58
N VAL A 216 -4.59 25.60 -0.47
CA VAL A 216 -5.10 24.80 0.66
C VAL A 216 -4.33 25.05 1.96
N LEU A 217 -3.09 25.52 1.89
CA LEU A 217 -2.26 25.87 3.05
C LEU A 217 -2.23 27.37 3.35
N GLY A 218 -3.03 28.19 2.65
CA GLY A 218 -3.05 29.65 2.85
C GLY A 218 -3.40 30.06 4.29
N VAL A 219 -4.12 29.21 5.03
CA VAL A 219 -4.45 29.43 6.45
C VAL A 219 -3.20 29.50 7.34
N PHE A 220 -2.09 28.85 6.96
CA PHE A 220 -0.85 28.81 7.73
C PHE A 220 0.10 29.98 7.47
N HIS A 221 -0.16 30.84 6.47
CA HIS A 221 0.70 32.00 6.20
C HIS A 221 0.70 33.01 7.35
N ASN A 222 -0.43 33.15 8.06
CA ASN A 222 -0.58 34.07 9.20
C ASN A 222 0.25 33.69 10.43
N ILE A 223 0.90 32.53 10.44
CA ILE A 223 1.78 32.10 11.55
C ILE A 223 3.15 32.80 11.48
N PHE A 224 3.55 33.26 10.29
CA PHE A 224 4.87 33.87 10.06
C PHE A 224 4.86 35.41 9.99
N ASP A 225 3.68 36.03 9.89
CA ASP A 225 3.47 37.49 9.94
C ASP A 225 3.30 37.99 11.38
#